data_AF-A0A178LZR0-F1
#
_entry.id   AF-A0A178LZR0-F1
#
_cell.length_a   1.000
_cell.length_b   1.000
_cell.length_c   1.000
_cell.angle_alpha   90.00
_cell.angle_beta   90.00
_cell.angle_gamma   90.00
#
_symmetry.space_group_name_H-M   'P 1'
#
loop_
_entity.id
_entity.type
_entity.pdbx_description
1 polymer ?
#
loop_
_entity_poly.entity_id
_entity_poly.type
_entity_poly.pdbx_seq_one_letter_code
_entity_poly.pdbx_strand_id
1 'polypeptide(L)'
;MSRASDKKRARRKKRQDARDRLWIPSDALEKIEIAAELETFDFQLTERGWVFPEDDEAGVLWIWPDSAADVDHGAERADATVILLTPEDDGQIAHVVLVGTDADYQFNLDELFEHIDAIESYRMGDPIPAFA
;
A
#
# COMPACT_ATOMS: atom_id res chain seq x y z
N MET A 1 43.65 38.54 -11.27
CA MET A 1 42.85 37.30 -11.42
C MET A 1 43.02 36.80 -12.85
N SER A 2 43.48 35.56 -13.06
CA SER A 2 43.85 35.07 -14.40
C SER A 2 42.73 34.25 -15.05
N ARG A 3 42.53 34.43 -16.37
CA ARG A 3 41.52 33.71 -17.18
C ARG A 3 41.60 32.18 -17.07
N ALA A 4 42.78 31.65 -16.79
CA ALA A 4 43.00 30.21 -16.62
C ALA A 4 42.39 29.67 -15.31
N SER A 5 42.43 30.47 -14.24
CA SER A 5 41.84 30.14 -12.94
C SER A 5 40.31 30.07 -13.05
N ASP A 6 39.70 31.06 -13.71
CA ASP A 6 38.25 31.13 -13.88
C ASP A 6 37.72 29.95 -14.71
N LYS A 7 38.43 29.57 -15.78
CA LYS A 7 38.07 28.40 -16.61
C LYS A 7 38.14 27.08 -15.83
N LYS A 8 39.10 26.93 -14.92
CA LYS A 8 39.22 25.75 -14.05
C LYS A 8 38.10 25.72 -13.00
N ARG A 9 37.77 26.88 -12.42
CA ARG A 9 36.68 27.02 -11.44
C ARG A 9 35.32 26.71 -12.06
N ALA A 10 35.06 27.20 -13.27
CA ALA A 10 33.84 26.91 -14.03
C ALA A 10 33.69 25.42 -14.35
N ARG A 11 34.78 24.73 -14.74
CA ARG A 11 34.76 23.28 -14.97
C ARG A 11 34.48 22.49 -13.70
N ARG A 12 35.08 22.90 -12.57
CA ARG A 12 34.84 22.24 -11.27
C ARG A 12 33.40 22.43 -10.82
N LYS A 13 32.85 23.64 -10.94
CA LYS A 13 31.46 23.95 -10.65
C LYS A 13 30.51 23.12 -11.52
N LYS A 14 30.74 23.05 -12.84
CA LYS A 14 29.91 22.23 -13.75
C LYS A 14 29.91 20.73 -13.39
N ARG A 15 31.05 20.20 -12.93
CA ARG A 15 31.15 18.80 -12.46
C ARG A 15 30.44 18.58 -11.14
N GLN A 16 30.46 19.57 -10.25
CA GLN A 16 29.78 19.51 -8.96
C GLN A 16 28.26 19.63 -9.14
N ASP A 17 27.80 20.63 -9.90
CA ASP A 17 26.38 20.81 -10.23
C ASP A 17 25.80 19.56 -10.96
N ALA A 18 26.60 18.86 -11.78
CA ALA A 18 26.19 17.60 -12.41
C ALA A 18 26.11 16.42 -11.43
N ARG A 19 26.96 16.38 -10.40
CA ARG A 19 26.91 15.36 -9.34
C ARG A 19 25.75 15.61 -8.38
N ASP A 20 25.52 16.87 -8.01
CA ASP A 20 24.45 17.26 -7.09
C ASP A 20 23.06 17.02 -7.70
N ARG A 21 22.93 17.12 -9.04
CA ARG A 21 21.68 16.79 -9.77
C ARG A 21 21.32 15.31 -9.80
N LEU A 22 22.29 14.42 -9.58
CA LEU A 22 22.10 12.97 -9.58
C LEU A 22 22.07 12.40 -8.16
N TRP A 23 22.21 13.25 -7.14
CA TRP A 23 22.23 12.84 -5.75
C TRP A 23 20.81 12.85 -5.19
N ILE A 24 20.24 11.66 -4.98
CA ILE A 24 19.01 11.48 -4.21
C ILE A 24 19.45 11.14 -2.77
N PRO A 25 19.02 11.91 -1.76
CA PRO A 25 19.23 11.54 -0.35
C PRO A 25 18.68 10.13 -0.07
N SER A 26 19.34 9.35 0.78
CA SER A 26 18.91 7.99 1.15
C SER A 26 17.43 7.94 1.54
N ASP A 27 17.00 8.88 2.36
CA ASP A 27 15.63 8.95 2.88
C ASP A 27 14.59 9.28 1.78
N ALA A 28 15.04 9.89 0.68
CA ALA A 28 14.19 10.13 -0.49
C ALA A 28 14.15 8.91 -1.41
N LEU A 29 15.19 8.07 -1.43
CA LEU A 29 15.19 6.81 -2.17
C LEU A 29 14.26 5.79 -1.51
N GLU A 30 14.35 5.65 -0.19
CA GLU A 30 13.49 4.76 0.62
C GLU A 30 12.00 5.08 0.42
N LYS A 31 11.62 6.37 0.44
CA LYS A 31 10.24 6.79 0.17
C LYS A 31 9.75 6.49 -1.25
N ILE A 32 10.66 6.51 -2.23
CA ILE A 32 10.32 6.17 -3.62
C ILE A 32 10.10 4.66 -3.74
N GLU A 33 10.92 3.85 -3.06
CA GLU A 33 10.78 2.39 -3.03
C GLU A 33 9.45 1.99 -2.40
N ILE A 34 9.11 2.53 -1.22
CA ILE A 34 7.82 2.28 -0.55
C ILE A 34 6.64 2.68 -1.45
N ALA A 35 6.70 3.84 -2.10
CA ALA A 35 5.62 4.28 -3.00
C ALA A 35 5.45 3.35 -4.21
N ALA A 36 6.54 2.81 -4.77
CA ALA A 36 6.50 1.88 -5.88
C ALA A 36 5.95 0.50 -5.47
N GLU A 37 6.26 0.04 -4.26
CA GLU A 37 5.69 -1.17 -3.68
C GLU A 37 4.18 -1.03 -3.48
N LEU A 38 3.73 0.09 -2.92
CA LEU A 38 2.30 0.39 -2.74
C LEU A 38 1.55 0.50 -4.08
N GLU A 39 2.14 1.12 -5.10
CA GLU A 39 1.55 1.17 -6.45
C GLU A 39 1.43 -0.22 -7.07
N THR A 40 2.44 -1.08 -6.85
CA THR A 40 2.41 -2.48 -7.32
C THR A 40 1.32 -3.26 -6.60
N PHE A 41 1.19 -3.07 -5.28
CA PHE A 41 0.16 -3.68 -4.45
C PHE A 41 -1.25 -3.29 -4.89
N ASP A 42 -1.51 -1.99 -5.07
CA ASP A 42 -2.78 -1.48 -5.58
C ASP A 42 -3.12 -2.07 -6.97
N PHE A 43 -2.14 -2.09 -7.88
CA PHE A 43 -2.33 -2.68 -9.21
C PHE A 43 -2.70 -4.17 -9.13
N GLN A 44 -2.04 -4.93 -8.26
CA GLN A 44 -2.34 -6.35 -8.08
C GLN A 44 -3.74 -6.60 -7.50
N LEU A 45 -4.18 -5.80 -6.53
CA LEU A 45 -5.54 -5.89 -5.98
C LEU A 45 -6.60 -5.51 -7.03
N THR A 46 -6.40 -4.39 -7.72
CA THR A 46 -7.36 -3.89 -8.72
C THR A 46 -7.50 -4.81 -9.92
N GLU A 47 -6.42 -5.44 -10.39
CA GLU A 47 -6.47 -6.49 -11.44
C GLU A 47 -7.32 -7.70 -11.03
N ARG A 48 -7.40 -7.99 -9.73
CA ARG A 48 -8.23 -9.08 -9.19
C ARG A 48 -9.69 -8.67 -8.98
N GLY A 49 -10.01 -7.38 -9.05
CA GLY A 49 -11.37 -6.85 -8.92
C GLY A 49 -11.67 -6.17 -7.59
N TRP A 50 -10.66 -5.96 -6.74
CA TRP A 50 -10.80 -5.11 -5.57
C TRP A 50 -11.06 -3.67 -5.97
N VAL A 51 -11.93 -3.00 -5.22
CA VAL A 51 -12.36 -1.63 -5.50
C VAL A 51 -11.83 -0.71 -4.42
N PHE A 52 -11.08 0.30 -4.83
CA PHE A 52 -10.71 1.43 -3.99
C PHE A 52 -11.85 2.47 -4.00
N PRO A 53 -12.60 2.68 -2.90
CA PRO A 53 -13.65 3.67 -2.85
C PRO A 53 -13.04 5.09 -2.88
N GLU A 54 -13.56 5.97 -3.73
CA GLU A 54 -13.01 7.33 -3.93
C GLU A 54 -13.17 8.26 -2.71
N ASP A 55 -13.93 7.88 -1.69
CA ASP A 55 -14.53 8.81 -0.71
C ASP A 55 -14.12 8.55 0.74
N ASP A 56 -12.98 7.89 1.00
CA ASP A 56 -12.58 7.58 2.38
C ASP A 56 -11.49 8.53 2.93
N GLU A 57 -11.88 9.38 3.89
CA GLU A 57 -10.98 10.24 4.68
C GLU A 57 -10.14 9.44 5.70
N ALA A 58 -10.41 8.14 5.87
CA ALA A 58 -9.88 7.32 6.97
C ALA A 58 -8.59 6.54 6.66
N GLY A 59 -8.16 6.43 5.39
CA GLY A 59 -6.95 5.68 5.03
C GLY A 59 -7.01 5.07 3.64
N VAL A 60 -6.11 4.13 3.36
CA VAL A 60 -6.11 3.38 2.10
C VAL A 60 -6.90 2.09 2.33
N LEU A 61 -8.09 2.00 1.72
CA LEU A 61 -9.05 0.91 1.88
C LEU A 61 -9.36 0.29 0.51
N TRP A 62 -9.40 -1.04 0.44
CA TRP A 62 -9.96 -1.76 -0.69
C TRP A 62 -11.12 -2.64 -0.24
N ILE A 63 -12.15 -2.70 -1.07
CA ILE A 63 -13.36 -3.49 -0.83
C ILE A 63 -13.41 -4.62 -1.83
N TRP A 64 -13.73 -5.83 -1.37
CA TRP A 64 -14.03 -6.97 -2.23
C TRP A 64 -15.54 -7.05 -2.50
N PRO A 65 -16.03 -6.54 -3.65
CA PRO A 65 -17.46 -6.35 -3.89
C PRO A 65 -18.23 -7.68 -3.90
N ASP A 66 -17.60 -8.76 -4.35
CA ASP A 66 -18.22 -10.08 -4.45
C ASP A 66 -18.52 -10.73 -3.09
N SER A 67 -17.99 -10.18 -2.00
CA SER A 67 -18.28 -10.63 -0.64
C SER A 67 -19.39 -9.84 0.06
N ALA A 68 -19.94 -8.80 -0.57
CA ALA A 68 -20.94 -7.93 0.06
C ALA A 68 -22.15 -8.73 0.57
N ALA A 69 -22.54 -8.48 1.82
CA ALA A 69 -23.66 -9.13 2.49
C ALA A 69 -24.48 -8.11 3.29
N ASP A 70 -25.76 -8.42 3.48
CA ASP A 70 -26.65 -7.64 4.34
C ASP A 70 -26.40 -8.04 5.80
N VAL A 71 -25.64 -7.21 6.51
CA VAL A 71 -25.28 -7.42 7.92
C VAL A 71 -26.00 -6.41 8.81
N ASP A 72 -26.19 -6.78 10.07
CA ASP A 72 -26.69 -5.83 11.06
C ASP A 72 -25.62 -4.76 11.32
N HIS A 73 -25.77 -3.59 10.69
CA HIS A 73 -24.86 -2.45 10.87
C HIS A 73 -24.78 -1.95 12.33
N GLY A 74 -25.72 -2.36 13.21
CA GLY A 74 -25.66 -2.08 14.64
C GLY A 74 -24.70 -2.97 15.42
N ALA A 75 -24.12 -4.00 14.78
CA ALA A 75 -23.27 -5.01 15.42
C ALA A 75 -21.76 -4.83 15.15
N GLU A 76 -21.32 -3.68 14.62
CA GLU A 76 -19.91 -3.38 14.31
C GLU A 76 -19.22 -4.42 13.39
N ARG A 77 -19.98 -4.98 12.45
CA ARG A 77 -19.48 -5.99 11.48
C ARG A 77 -19.27 -5.36 10.12
N ALA A 78 -18.28 -5.86 9.38
CA ALA A 78 -18.04 -5.41 8.02
C ALA A 78 -19.14 -5.91 7.05
N ASP A 79 -19.67 -5.00 6.23
CA ASP A 79 -20.69 -5.29 5.21
C ASP A 79 -20.11 -6.03 3.99
N ALA A 80 -18.79 -5.93 3.81
CA ALA A 80 -18.01 -6.61 2.80
C ALA A 80 -16.61 -6.92 3.37
N THR A 81 -15.88 -7.80 2.70
CA THR A 81 -14.48 -8.03 3.04
C THR A 81 -13.64 -6.85 2.60
N VAL A 82 -12.77 -6.38 3.50
CA VAL A 82 -11.99 -5.17 3.31
C VAL A 82 -10.52 -5.39 3.65
N ILE A 83 -9.65 -4.70 2.92
CA ILE A 83 -8.21 -4.58 3.20
C ILE A 83 -7.92 -3.12 3.51
N LEU A 84 -7.27 -2.84 4.64
CA LEU A 84 -6.87 -1.50 5.06
C LEU A 84 -5.36 -1.44 5.27
N LEU A 85 -4.75 -0.36 4.82
CA LEU A 85 -3.39 0.01 5.22
C LEU A 85 -3.46 1.24 6.11
N THR A 86 -2.88 1.15 7.31
CA THR A 86 -2.86 2.24 8.26
C THR A 86 -1.57 3.06 8.12
N PRO A 87 -1.61 4.37 8.41
CA PRO A 87 -0.40 5.18 8.54
C PRO A 87 0.47 4.80 9.75
N GLU A 88 -0.09 4.10 10.74
CA GLU A 88 0.63 3.69 11.96
C GLU A 88 1.67 2.60 11.67
N ASP A 89 1.39 1.76 10.68
CA ASP A 89 2.26 0.67 10.22
C ASP A 89 3.07 1.03 8.96
N ASP A 90 3.21 2.32 8.66
CA ASP A 90 3.89 2.85 7.47
C ASP A 90 3.35 2.26 6.13
N GLY A 91 2.12 1.73 6.13
CA GLY A 91 1.53 1.03 4.98
C GLY A 91 2.14 -0.34 4.67
N GLN A 92 2.89 -0.94 5.60
CA GLN A 92 3.55 -2.24 5.40
C GLN A 92 2.72 -3.43 5.89
N ILE A 93 1.69 -3.18 6.70
CA ILE A 93 0.79 -4.19 7.26
C ILE A 93 -0.61 -3.99 6.67
N ALA A 94 -1.12 -5.05 6.05
CA ALA A 94 -2.48 -5.16 5.56
C ALA A 94 -3.40 -5.72 6.65
N HIS A 95 -4.38 -4.90 7.04
CA HIS A 95 -5.46 -5.27 7.95
C HIS A 95 -6.64 -5.78 7.13
N VAL A 96 -7.01 -7.04 7.34
CA VAL A 96 -8.11 -7.69 6.63
C VAL A 96 -9.25 -7.90 7.61
N VAL A 97 -10.42 -7.37 7.27
CA VAL A 97 -11.66 -7.66 7.99
C VAL A 97 -12.60 -8.41 7.05
N LEU A 98 -12.98 -9.62 7.44
CA LEU A 98 -13.85 -10.48 6.65
C LEU A 98 -15.32 -10.05 6.81
N VAL A 99 -16.12 -10.22 5.75
CA VAL A 99 -17.55 -9.89 5.79
C VAL A 99 -18.28 -10.57 6.95
N GLY A 100 -19.12 -9.81 7.64
CA GLY A 100 -19.91 -10.28 8.78
C GLY A 100 -19.09 -10.55 10.05
N THR A 101 -17.82 -10.14 10.08
CA THR A 101 -16.94 -10.24 11.24
C THR A 101 -16.44 -8.86 11.69
N ASP A 102 -15.91 -8.80 12.89
CA ASP A 102 -15.22 -7.67 13.53
C ASP A 102 -13.73 -7.98 13.78
N ALA A 103 -13.26 -9.13 13.27
CA ALA A 103 -11.90 -9.61 13.49
C ALA A 103 -10.92 -8.92 12.53
N ASP A 104 -9.87 -8.35 13.09
CA ASP A 104 -8.74 -7.79 12.36
C ASP A 104 -7.64 -8.84 12.16
N TYR A 105 -7.43 -9.26 10.91
CA TYR A 105 -6.33 -10.14 10.52
C TYR A 105 -5.21 -9.33 9.89
N GLN A 106 -3.99 -9.47 10.41
CA GLN A 106 -2.85 -8.68 10.00
C GLN A 106 -1.86 -9.52 9.21
N PHE A 107 -1.50 -9.03 8.02
CA PHE A 107 -0.52 -9.68 7.14
C PHE A 107 0.51 -8.66 6.67
N ASN A 108 1.73 -9.11 6.37
CA ASN A 108 2.58 -8.31 5.51
C ASN A 108 2.06 -8.33 4.06
N LEU A 109 2.50 -7.39 3.22
CA LEU A 109 1.96 -7.24 1.86
C LEU A 109 2.13 -8.51 0.98
N ASP A 110 3.26 -9.20 1.10
CA ASP A 110 3.54 -10.42 0.33
C ASP A 110 2.71 -11.61 0.84
N GLU A 111 2.66 -11.80 2.16
CA GLU A 111 1.89 -12.85 2.85
C GLU A 111 0.39 -12.72 2.58
N LEU A 112 -0.13 -11.49 2.46
CA LEU A 112 -1.52 -11.28 2.05
C LEU A 112 -1.81 -11.99 0.73
N PHE A 113 -0.93 -11.88 -0.26
CA PHE A 113 -1.11 -12.53 -1.56
C PHE A 113 -0.95 -14.05 -1.50
N GLU A 114 -0.26 -14.60 -0.51
CA GLU A 114 -0.24 -16.05 -0.26
C GLU A 114 -1.61 -16.56 0.22
N HIS A 115 -2.39 -15.70 0.87
CA HIS A 115 -3.70 -16.02 1.44
C HIS A 115 -4.89 -15.41 0.70
N ILE A 116 -4.65 -14.60 -0.33
CA ILE A 116 -5.69 -13.79 -0.98
C ILE A 116 -6.83 -14.62 -1.57
N ASP A 117 -6.54 -15.80 -2.12
CA ASP A 117 -7.56 -16.69 -2.67
C ASP A 117 -8.52 -17.17 -1.56
N ALA A 118 -8.01 -17.45 -0.36
CA ALA A 118 -8.84 -17.86 0.78
C ALA A 118 -9.73 -16.70 1.25
N ILE A 119 -9.16 -15.49 1.31
CA ILE A 119 -9.88 -14.25 1.68
C ILE A 119 -10.99 -13.96 0.67
N GLU A 120 -10.68 -13.95 -0.62
CA GLU A 120 -11.63 -13.67 -1.70
C GLU A 120 -12.73 -14.73 -1.82
N SER A 121 -12.46 -15.98 -1.42
CA SER A 121 -13.43 -17.08 -1.44
C SER A 121 -14.41 -17.07 -0.27
N TYR A 122 -14.06 -16.43 0.84
CA TYR A 122 -14.88 -16.44 2.05
C TYR A 122 -16.21 -15.69 1.83
N ARG A 123 -17.33 -16.28 2.28
CA ARG A 123 -18.64 -15.64 2.32
C ARG A 123 -19.21 -15.71 3.73
N MET A 124 -20.08 -14.76 4.06
CA MET A 124 -20.75 -14.73 5.35
C MET A 124 -21.49 -16.05 5.61
N GLY A 125 -21.16 -16.72 6.71
CA GLY A 125 -21.74 -18.00 7.11
C GLY A 125 -20.87 -19.22 6.76
N ASP A 126 -19.83 -19.05 5.93
CA ASP A 126 -18.81 -20.07 5.73
C ASP A 126 -17.91 -20.21 6.97
N PRO A 127 -17.24 -21.36 7.15
CA PRO A 127 -16.22 -21.48 8.17
C PRO A 127 -15.10 -20.46 7.91
N ILE A 128 -14.71 -19.74 8.96
CA ILE A 128 -13.62 -18.76 8.90
C ILE A 128 -12.33 -19.48 8.46
N PRO A 129 -11.62 -18.98 7.44
CA PRO A 129 -10.36 -19.56 7.00
C PRO A 129 -9.30 -19.55 8.11
N ALA A 130 -8.48 -20.59 8.16
CA ALA A 130 -7.31 -20.60 9.02
C ALA A 130 -6.11 -20.08 8.21
N PHE A 131 -5.54 -18.97 8.69
CA PHE A 131 -4.29 -18.40 8.19
C PHE A 131 -3.18 -18.89 9.14
N ALA A 132 -2.21 -19.64 8.64
CA ALA A 132 -1.23 -20.39 9.43
C ALA A 132 0.18 -20.26 8.86
#